data_AF-A0A2V8WQI0-F1
#
_entry.id   AF-A0A2V8WQI0-F1
#
_cell.length_a   1.000
_cell.length_b   1.000
_cell.length_c   1.000
_cell.angle_alpha   90.00
_cell.angle_beta   90.00
_cell.angle_gamma   90.00
#
_symmetry.space_group_name_H-M   'P 1'
#
loop_
_entity.id
_entity.type
_entity.pdbx_description
1 polymer ?
#
loop_
_entity_poly.entity_id
_entity_poly.type
_entity_poly.pdbx_seq_one_letter_code
_entity_poly.pdbx_strand_id
1 'polypeptide(L)' 'MRLMLSRRAGIWPFLALAVAVATAALLVPRTPQPLSYHHFADQRNWLGFPNFGDVASNLLFLQFLNEKAES' A
#
# COMPACT_ATOMS: atom_id res chain seq x y z
N MET A 1 -3.40 -30.71 11.72
CA MET A 1 -3.27 -29.75 12.84
C MET A 1 -3.81 -28.40 12.40
N ARG A 2 -5.02 -28.02 12.86
CA ARG A 2 -5.57 -26.69 12.61
C ARG A 2 -4.99 -25.77 13.67
N LEU A 3 -3.98 -24.98 13.33
CA LEU A 3 -3.43 -23.96 14.22
C LEU A 3 -4.49 -22.87 14.41
N MET A 4 -5.37 -23.07 15.39
CA MET A 4 -6.26 -22.03 15.90
C MET A 4 -5.39 -21.09 16.76
N LEU A 5 -4.61 -20.21 16.12
CA LEU A 5 -3.95 -19.14 16.86
C LEU A 5 -5.04 -18.28 17.51
N SER A 6 -5.03 -18.21 18.84
CA SER A 6 -5.91 -17.30 19.57
C SER A 6 -5.70 -15.88 19.03
N ARG A 7 -6.74 -15.04 18.98
CA ARG A 7 -6.64 -13.66 18.45
C ARG A 7 -5.46 -12.87 19.03
N ARG A 8 -5.04 -13.18 20.26
CA ARG A 8 -3.89 -12.55 20.94
C ARG A 8 -2.56 -13.23 20.66
N ALA A 9 -2.54 -14.55 20.44
CA ALA A 9 -1.31 -15.27 20.06
C ALA A 9 -0.95 -15.08 18.58
N GLY A 10 -1.94 -14.78 17.73
CA GLY A 10 -1.75 -14.58 16.28
C GLY A 10 -0.97 -13.32 15.89
N ILE A 11 -0.95 -12.28 16.73
CA ILE A 11 -0.33 -11.00 16.37
C ILE A 11 1.19 -11.00 16.52
N TRP A 12 1.72 -11.77 17.48
CA TRP A 12 3.16 -11.86 17.75
C TRP A 12 4.00 -12.36 16.57
N PRO A 13 3.65 -13.46 15.88
CA PRO A 13 4.41 -13.88 14.70
C PRO A 13 4.34 -12.84 13.57
N PHE A 14 3.20 -12.14 13.44
CA PHE A 14 3.05 -11.08 12.44
C PHE A 14 3.93 -9.86 12.76
N LEU A 15 3.96 -9.42 14.02
CA LEU A 15 4.83 -8.33 14.46
C LEU A 15 6.31 -8.70 14.33
N ALA A 16 6.68 -9.92 14.71
CA ALA A 16 8.05 -10.41 14.55
C ALA A 16 8.47 -10.40 13.08
N LEU A 17 7.59 -10.87 12.18
CA LEU A 17 7.83 -10.83 10.74
C LEU A 17 7.95 -9.38 10.23
N ALA A 18 7.07 -8.48 10.65
CA ALA A 18 7.11 -7.07 10.26
C ALA A 18 8.43 -6.39 10.66
N VAL A 19 8.89 -6.62 11.90
CA VAL A 19 10.18 -6.11 12.39
C VAL A 19 11.35 -6.71 11.59
N ALA A 20 11.32 -8.01 11.29
CA ALA A 20 12.35 -8.66 10.50
C ALA A 20 12.45 -8.06 9.08
N VAL A 21 11.31 -7.87 8.41
CA VAL A 21 11.24 -7.25 7.07
C VAL A 21 11.71 -5.79 7.11
N ALA A 22 11.27 -5.01 8.10
CA ALA A 22 11.70 -3.63 8.26
C ALA A 22 13.22 -3.53 8.48
N THR A 23 13.77 -4.39 9.33
CA THR A 23 15.22 -4.46 9.58
C THR A 23 15.97 -4.82 8.30
N ALA A 24 15.51 -5.83 7.55
CA ALA A 24 16.11 -6.18 6.26
C ALA A 24 16.07 -5.01 5.27
N ALA A 25 14.94 -4.30 5.16
CA ALA A 25 14.79 -3.15 4.27
C ALA A 25 15.75 -1.99 4.62
N LEU A 26 16.08 -1.80 5.90
CA LEU A 26 17.05 -0.79 6.34
C LEU A 26 18.52 -1.18 6.02
N LEU A 27 18.81 -2.46 5.91
CA LEU A 27 20.15 -2.98 5.64
C LEU A 27 20.46 -3.14 4.14
N VAL A 28 19.42 -3.34 3.32
CA VAL A 28 19.57 -3.43 1.87
C VAL A 28 19.97 -2.06 1.30
N PRO A 29 20.95 -2.00 0.37
CA PRO A 29 21.31 -0.75 -0.30
C PRO A 29 20.09 -0.09 -0.95
N ARG A 30 20.03 1.24 -0.91
CA ARG A 30 18.94 1.99 -1.56
C ARG A 30 18.90 1.63 -3.04
N THR A 31 17.79 1.06 -3.50
CA THR A 31 17.56 0.82 -4.93
C THR A 31 17.54 2.17 -5.66
N PRO A 32 18.43 2.39 -6.65
CA PRO A 32 18.43 3.63 -7.41
C PRO A 32 17.13 3.74 -8.21
N GLN A 33 16.36 4.80 -7.96
CA GLN A 33 15.16 5.08 -8.71
C GLN A 33 15.57 5.74 -10.04
N PRO A 34 15.24 5.15 -11.20
CA PRO A 34 15.57 5.77 -12.48
C PRO A 34 14.84 7.11 -12.60
N LEU A 35 15.47 8.13 -13.19
CA LEU A 35 14.82 9.44 -13.39
C LEU A 35 13.52 9.32 -14.21
N SER A 36 13.45 8.33 -15.09
CA SER A 36 12.25 8.04 -15.89
C SER A 36 11.07 7.52 -15.06
N TYR A 37 11.25 7.21 -13.76
CA TYR A 37 10.16 6.75 -12.89
C TYR A 37 8.99 7.74 -12.86
N HIS A 38 9.25 9.04 -12.97
CA HIS A 38 8.20 10.06 -13.03
C HIS A 38 7.30 9.95 -14.27
N HIS A 39 7.72 9.26 -15.34
CA HIS A 39 6.87 9.01 -16.51
C HIS A 39 5.78 7.97 -16.25
N PHE A 40 5.83 7.25 -15.13
CA PHE A 40 4.75 6.34 -14.73
C PHE A 40 3.49 7.10 -14.31
N ALA A 41 3.66 8.29 -13.69
CA ALA A 41 2.53 9.11 -13.28
C ALA A 41 1.77 9.62 -14.50
N ASP A 42 0.44 9.64 -14.39
CA ASP A 42 -0.42 10.18 -15.42
C ASP A 42 -0.02 11.62 -15.75
N GLN A 43 0.23 11.96 -17.02
CA GLN A 43 0.67 13.31 -17.40
C GLN A 43 -0.50 14.23 -17.75
N ARG A 44 -1.74 13.71 -17.77
CA ARG A 44 -2.92 14.49 -18.15
C ARG A 44 -3.33 15.42 -17.01
N ASN A 45 -3.53 16.69 -17.35
CA ASN A 45 -4.10 17.69 -16.45
C ASN A 45 -5.55 17.99 -16.87
N TRP A 46 -6.50 17.30 -16.25
CA TRP A 46 -7.93 17.46 -16.54
C TRP A 46 -8.64 18.04 -15.33
N LEU A 47 -9.65 18.88 -15.59
CA LEU A 47 -10.47 19.53 -14.55
C LEU A 47 -9.65 20.34 -13.52
N GLY A 48 -8.43 20.76 -13.88
CA GLY A 48 -7.52 21.50 -13.00
C GLY A 48 -6.67 20.63 -12.07
N PHE A 49 -6.75 19.30 -12.18
CA PHE A 49 -5.96 18.37 -11.37
C PHE A 49 -4.80 17.78 -12.18
N PRO A 50 -3.55 17.93 -11.73
CA PRO A 50 -2.42 17.22 -12.31
C PRO A 50 -2.51 15.72 -12.02
N ASN A 51 -2.02 14.89 -12.94
CA ASN A 51 -2.09 13.43 -12.87
C ASN A 51 -3.53 12.93 -12.62
N PHE A 52 -4.49 13.47 -13.39
CA PHE A 52 -5.92 13.28 -13.14
C PHE A 52 -6.32 11.80 -13.05
N GLY A 53 -5.77 10.95 -13.91
CA GLY A 53 -6.03 9.51 -13.90
C GLY A 53 -5.61 8.84 -12.59
N ASP A 54 -4.47 9.22 -12.03
CA ASP A 54 -3.97 8.69 -10.76
C ASP A 54 -4.95 9.04 -9.63
N VAL A 55 -5.40 10.30 -9.58
CA VAL A 55 -6.37 10.78 -8.58
C VAL A 55 -7.75 10.14 -8.77
N ALA A 56 -8.27 10.11 -9.99
CA ALA A 56 -9.61 9.60 -10.30
C ALA A 56 -9.73 8.09 -10.01
N SER A 57 -8.64 7.33 -10.18
CA SER A 57 -8.63 5.90 -9.86
C SER A 57 -8.94 5.60 -8.39
N ASN A 58 -8.67 6.55 -7.47
CA ASN A 58 -8.99 6.41 -6.05
C ASN A 58 -10.50 6.43 -5.73
N LEU A 59 -11.34 6.89 -6.66
CA LEU A 59 -12.80 6.85 -6.49
C LEU A 59 -13.32 5.41 -6.31
N LEU A 60 -12.66 4.42 -6.91
CA LEU A 60 -12.99 3.01 -6.73
C LEU A 60 -12.74 2.54 -5.29
N PHE A 61 -11.68 3.02 -4.66
CA PHE A 61 -11.40 2.73 -3.25
C PHE A 61 -12.42 3.40 -2.32
N LEU A 62 -12.84 4.64 -2.63
CA LEU A 62 -13.89 5.32 -1.87
C LEU A 62 -15.21 4.55 -1.91
N GLN A 63 -15.60 4.04 -3.08
CA GLN A 63 -16.80 3.22 -3.23
C GLN A 63 -16.73 1.95 -2.38
N PHE A 64 -15.59 1.25 -2.42
CA PHE A 64 -15.37 0.04 -1.63
C PHE A 64 -15.41 0.31 -0.10
N LEU A 65 -14.83 1.43 0.34
CA LEU A 65 -14.87 1.82 1.75
C LEU A 65 -16.28 2.22 2.20
N ASN A 66 -17.07 2.85 1.32
CA ASN A 66 -18.45 3.20 1.65
C ASN A 66 -19.32 1.94 1.85
N GLU A 67 -19.14 0.92 1.00
CA GLU A 67 -19.85 -0.37 1.13
C GLU A 67 -19.52 -1.09 2.45
N LYS A 68 -18.30 -0.94 2.97
CA LYS A 68 -17.90 -1.47 4.28
C LYS A 68 -18.36 -0.65 5.48
N ALA A 69 -18.58 0.65 5.30
CA ALA A 69 -19.05 1.53 6.37
C ALA A 69 -20.55 1.34 6.65
N GLU A 70 -21.31 0.86 5.67
CA GLU A 70 -22.75 0.62 5.76
C GLU A 70 -23.12 -0.82 6.18
N SER A 71 -22.13 -1.70 6.44
CA SER A 71 -22.30 -3.10 6.88
C SER A 71 -21.90 -3.32 8.34
#